data_AF-A0A453MQ94-F1
#
_entry.id   AF-A0A453MQ94-F1
#
_cell.length_a   1.000
_cell.length_b   1.000
_cell.length_c   1.000
_cell.angle_alpha   90.00
_cell.angle_beta   90.00
_cell.angle_gamma   90.00
#
_symmetry.space_group_name_H-M   'P 1'
#
loop_
_entity.id
_entity.type
_entity.pdbx_description
1 polymer ?
#
loop_
_entity_poly.entity_id
_entity_poly.type
_entity_poly.pdbx_seq_one_letter_code
_entity_poly.pdbx_strand_id
1 'polypeptide(L)' 'TISQSLSPAGCSRPRKMAPVKVFGPGKSRNVARVLMCLVEVGVEYEVVDMDLKALEHKSPEHLARN' A
#
# COMPACT_ATOMS: atom_id res chain seq x y z
N THR A 1 -6.02 -18.66 38.76
CA THR A 1 -5.57 -17.44 38.07
C THR A 1 -4.10 -17.27 38.32
N ILE A 2 -3.33 -16.91 37.27
CA ILE A 2 -1.86 -16.87 37.15
C ILE A 2 -1.32 -18.10 36.41
N SER A 3 -1.10 -17.90 35.11
CA SER A 3 -0.01 -18.52 34.38
C SER A 3 0.67 -17.41 33.58
N GLN A 4 1.88 -17.05 34.00
CA GLN A 4 2.77 -16.16 33.26
C GLN A 4 3.37 -16.97 32.10
N SER A 5 3.31 -16.43 30.89
CA SER A 5 4.22 -16.82 29.80
C SER A 5 5.09 -15.62 29.43
N LEU A 6 6.39 -15.77 29.65
CA LEU A 6 7.42 -14.86 29.15
C LEU A 6 7.50 -14.95 27.62
N SER A 7 7.63 -13.80 26.96
CA SER A 7 8.25 -13.67 25.64
C SER A 7 9.31 -12.56 25.68
N PRO A 8 10.42 -12.71 24.94
CA PRO A 8 11.69 -12.06 25.23
C PRO A 8 11.80 -10.63 24.68
N ALA A 9 12.81 -9.93 25.23
CA ALA A 9 13.37 -8.62 24.90
C ALA A 9 12.94 -7.95 23.58
N GLY A 10 12.53 -6.67 23.71
CA GLY A 10 12.56 -5.70 22.61
C GLY A 10 11.30 -5.65 21.74
N CYS A 11 10.12 -5.52 22.35
CA CYS A 11 8.88 -5.24 21.60
C CYS A 11 8.93 -3.80 21.05
N SER A 12 9.62 -3.59 19.93
CA SER A 12 9.24 -2.50 19.05
C SER A 12 7.82 -2.81 18.59
N ARG A 13 6.83 -2.10 19.16
CA ARG A 13 5.45 -2.13 18.68
C ARG A 13 5.50 -2.13 17.15
N PRO A 14 4.74 -2.98 16.43
CA PRO A 14 4.68 -2.85 14.98
C PRO A 14 4.26 -1.40 14.71
N ARG A 15 5.17 -0.61 14.13
CA ARG A 15 4.81 0.71 13.61
C ARG A 15 3.64 0.43 12.68
N LYS A 16 2.47 0.99 12.97
CA LYS A 16 1.40 1.08 11.97
C LYS A 16 1.99 1.90 10.83
N MET A 17 2.60 1.23 9.87
CA MET A 17 3.05 1.84 8.63
C MET A 17 1.79 2.30 7.92
N ALA A 18 1.80 3.54 7.43
CA ALA A 18 0.68 4.03 6.64
C ALA A 18 0.50 3.11 5.41
N PRO A 19 -0.76 2.84 4.99
CA PRO A 19 -1.02 1.98 3.84
C PRO A 19 -0.36 2.54 2.58
N VAL A 20 0.19 1.65 1.76
CA VAL A 20 0.86 2.02 0.50
C VAL A 20 -0.17 2.50 -0.51
N LYS A 21 0.04 3.67 -1.12
CA LYS A 21 -0.86 4.20 -2.14
C LYS A 21 -0.41 3.79 -3.53
N VAL A 22 -1.28 3.10 -4.27
CA VAL A 22 -1.07 2.71 -5.66
C VAL A 22 -1.96 3.58 -6.55
N PHE A 23 -1.34 4.37 -7.40
CA PHE A 23 -2.04 5.32 -8.28
C PHE A 23 -2.30 4.67 -9.64
N GLY A 24 -3.58 4.62 -10.02
CA GLY A 24 -3.99 4.22 -11.36
C GLY A 24 -5.28 3.42 -11.38
N PRO A 25 -5.83 3.16 -12.58
CA PRO A 25 -7.07 2.42 -12.70
C PRO A 25 -6.91 1.02 -12.15
N GLY A 26 -7.78 0.60 -11.23
CA GLY A 26 -7.75 -0.77 -10.68
C GLY A 26 -7.88 -1.87 -11.75
N LYS A 27 -8.45 -1.53 -12.92
CA LYS A 27 -8.58 -2.42 -14.09
C LYS A 27 -7.32 -2.46 -14.98
N SER A 28 -6.32 -1.63 -14.73
CA SER A 28 -5.07 -1.64 -15.49
C SER A 28 -4.26 -2.89 -15.14
N ARG A 29 -3.81 -3.62 -16.16
CA ARG A 29 -2.97 -4.81 -15.97
C ARG A 29 -1.69 -4.51 -15.20
N ASN A 30 -1.14 -3.30 -15.36
CA ASN A 30 0.07 -2.89 -14.65
C ASN A 30 -0.19 -2.61 -13.17
N VAL A 31 -1.32 -1.97 -12.84
CA VAL A 31 -1.74 -1.76 -11.45
C VAL A 31 -1.98 -3.12 -10.77
N ALA A 32 -2.70 -4.03 -11.43
CA ALA A 32 -2.96 -5.37 -10.91
C ALA A 32 -1.68 -6.16 -10.55
N ARG A 33 -0.60 -6.00 -11.33
CA ARG A 33 0.70 -6.62 -11.01
C ARG A 33 1.29 -6.09 -9.70
N VAL A 34 1.23 -4.78 -9.48
CA VAL A 34 1.71 -4.16 -8.23
C VAL A 34 0.86 -4.64 -7.06
N LEU A 35 -0.46 -4.68 -7.21
CA LEU A 35 -1.37 -5.16 -6.17
C LEU A 35 -1.09 -6.63 -5.82
N MET A 36 -0.84 -7.48 -6.82
CA MET A 36 -0.48 -8.88 -6.59
C MET A 36 0.77 -9.00 -5.71
N CYS A 37 1.82 -8.24 -5.99
CA CYS A 37 3.03 -8.25 -5.16
C CYS A 37 2.77 -7.73 -3.75
N LEU A 38 1.93 -6.69 -3.58
CA LEU A 38 1.58 -6.16 -2.26
C LEU A 38 0.76 -7.16 -1.42
N VAL A 39 -0.13 -7.91 -2.07
CA VAL A 39 -0.86 -9.03 -1.46
C VAL A 39 0.09 -10.14 -1.03
N GLU A 40 1.05 -10.53 -1.90
CA GLU A 40 2.03 -11.58 -1.60
C GLU A 40 2.87 -11.27 -0.35
N VAL A 41 3.25 -10.01 -0.15
CA VAL A 41 4.04 -9.59 1.02
C VAL A 41 3.19 -9.20 2.24
N GLY A 42 1.86 -9.27 2.13
CA GLY A 42 0.94 -8.95 3.24
C GLY A 42 0.96 -7.47 3.66
N VAL A 43 1.17 -6.56 2.71
CA VAL A 43 1.20 -5.11 2.99
C VAL A 43 -0.16 -4.49 2.72
N GLU A 44 -0.65 -3.68 3.66
CA GLU A 44 -1.86 -2.89 3.47
C GLU A 44 -1.65 -1.82 2.40
N TYR A 45 -2.60 -1.72 1.45
CA TYR A 45 -2.53 -0.76 0.36
C TYR A 45 -3.89 -0.11 0.08
N GLU A 46 -3.82 1.07 -0.53
CA GLU A 46 -4.96 1.86 -1.00
C GLU A 46 -4.78 2.09 -2.51
N VAL A 47 -5.84 1.85 -3.28
CA VAL A 47 -5.85 2.16 -4.72
C VAL A 47 -6.49 3.52 -4.92
N VAL A 48 -5.71 4.46 -5.45
CA VAL A 48 -6.19 5.78 -5.86
C VAL A 48 -6.54 5.69 -7.34
N ASP A 49 -7.84 5.63 -7.63
CA ASP A 49 -8.33 5.61 -9.01
C ASP A 49 -7.98 6.95 -9.69
N MET A 50 -7.60 6.88 -10.97
CA MET A 50 -7.23 8.05 -11.75
C MET A 50 -7.98 8.04 -13.08
N ASP A 51 -8.55 9.18 -13.44
CA ASP A 51 -9.20 9.36 -14.73
C ASP A 51 -8.16 9.65 -15.82
N LEU A 52 -7.92 8.62 -16.63
CA LEU A 52 -7.03 8.72 -17.78
C LEU A 52 -7.61 9.58 -18.91
N LYS A 53 -8.94 9.71 -19.00
CA LYS A 53 -9.61 10.56 -20.00
C LYS A 53 -9.49 12.03 -19.65
N ALA A 54 -9.58 12.38 -18.37
CA ALA A 54 -9.32 13.72 -17.86
C ALA A 54 -7.83 14.07 -17.79
N LEU A 55 -6.94 13.16 -18.23
CA LEU A 55 -5.48 13.33 -18.21
C LEU A 55 -4.90 13.57 -16.81
N GLU A 56 -5.52 13.03 -15.75
CA GLU A 56 -5.02 13.21 -14.37
C GLU A 56 -3.60 12.66 -14.18
N HIS A 57 -3.24 11.62 -14.94
CA HIS A 57 -1.88 11.07 -15.00
C HIS A 57 -0.84 12.03 -15.63
N LYS A 58 -1.26 13.19 -16.16
CA LYS A 58 -0.40 14.27 -16.65
C LYS A 58 -0.43 15.50 -15.74
N SER A 59 -1.18 15.47 -14.65
CA SER A 59 -1.19 16.55 -13.68
C SER A 59 0.21 16.70 -13.06
N PRO A 60 0.64 17.92 -12.69
CA PRO A 60 1.94 18.13 -12.07
C PRO A 60 2.12 17.33 -10.79
N GLU A 61 1.05 17.08 -10.04
CA GLU A 61 1.09 16.21 -8.85
C GLU A 61 1.41 14.75 -9.21
N HIS A 62 0.84 14.22 -10.30
CA HIS A 62 1.14 12.86 -10.73
C HIS A 62 2.53 12.75 -11.35
N LEU A 63 2.96 13.76 -12.12
CA LEU A 63 4.30 13.83 -12.71
C LEU A 63 5.41 13.94 -11.64
N ALA A 64 5.13 14.52 -10.47
CA ALA A 64 6.09 14.51 -9.36
C ALA A 64 6.32 13.12 -8.75
N ARG A 65 5.47 12.13 -9.07
CA ARG A 65 5.58 10.75 -8.57
C ARG A 65 6.25 9.79 -9.58
N ASN A 66 6.16 10.07 -10.88
CA ASN A 66 6.59 9.19 -11.98
C ASN A 66 7.29 9.97 -13.10
#